data_AF-A0A9P1GP05-F1
#
_entry.id   AF-A0A9P1GP05-F1
#
_cell.length_a   1.000
_cell.length_b   1.000
_cell.length_c   1.000
_cell.angle_alpha   90.00
_cell.angle_beta   90.00
_cell.angle_gamma   90.00
#
_symmetry.space_group_name_H-M   'P 1'
#
loop_
_entity.id
_entity.type
_entity.pdbx_description
1 polymer ?
#
loop_
_entity_poly.entity_id
_entity_poly.type
_entity_poly.pdbx_seq_one_letter_code
_entity_poly.pdbx_strand_id
1 'polypeptide(L)'
;MLWRLAILSAAIADVGAAAKYLYLILNFPHRIIRMDMDGQNQVVLLDGLGHPHGIAVDDLHKKLYFGVSDDKSDRLMRSDLTGRNLEELVEDVHLGGVAVDAVNQHIYWTELSEGRVQRSKLDGSEVETLVTDLQDPGGLDLDVAAGRLYWCDQDGWDADSKGRIQTSLLNGSGLSVLHEARFPMDLALDAANQKLYWTDAGTFELTRCNLDGTEVEVIQNKSEAVNQSAKKGRHITGLLDPHGILLDHRGKIYFTLLGTAYSTKIGGPSISRNGKLQRCNLDGSELETLAEFGSTQPVSLALSAVDAEIGMDGEL
;
A
#
# COMPACT_ATOMS: atom_id res chain seq x y z
N MET A 1 -26.91 -26.62 -24.68
CA MET A 1 -28.14 -26.03 -24.10
C MET A 1 -28.45 -26.79 -22.81
N LEU A 2 -28.70 -26.07 -21.73
CA LEU A 2 -29.03 -26.51 -20.36
C LEU A 2 -27.87 -26.69 -19.37
N TRP A 3 -27.35 -25.55 -18.93
CA TRP A 3 -27.20 -25.09 -17.55
C TRP A 3 -27.71 -26.06 -16.45
N ARG A 4 -26.85 -26.38 -15.47
CA ARG A 4 -27.28 -26.77 -14.12
C ARG A 4 -26.80 -25.71 -13.14
N LEU A 5 -27.79 -25.13 -12.47
CA LEU A 5 -27.78 -23.98 -11.57
C LEU A 5 -26.60 -23.97 -10.57
N ALA A 6 -25.77 -22.94 -10.69
CA ALA A 6 -25.11 -22.32 -9.56
C ALA A 6 -26.16 -21.56 -8.74
N ILE A 7 -26.16 -21.75 -7.42
CA ILE A 7 -26.93 -20.94 -6.49
C ILE A 7 -26.27 -19.56 -6.46
N LEU A 8 -27.01 -18.56 -6.92
CA LEU A 8 -26.67 -17.14 -6.92
C LEU A 8 -27.36 -16.45 -5.73
N SER A 9 -26.83 -15.28 -5.33
CA SER A 9 -27.40 -14.25 -4.43
C SER A 9 -26.74 -14.23 -3.04
N ALA A 10 -25.96 -13.24 -2.60
CA ALA A 10 -25.65 -11.92 -3.15
C ALA A 10 -24.31 -11.44 -2.54
N ALA A 11 -23.24 -11.36 -3.33
CA ALA A 11 -21.99 -10.67 -2.97
C ALA A 11 -21.10 -10.37 -4.20
N ILE A 12 -21.70 -10.31 -5.40
CA ILE A 12 -21.03 -9.73 -6.57
C ILE A 12 -21.57 -8.29 -6.68
N ALA A 13 -21.17 -7.45 -5.74
CA ALA A 13 -21.19 -6.01 -5.96
C ALA A 13 -19.87 -5.68 -6.67
N ASP A 14 -19.97 -5.61 -7.99
CA ASP A 14 -19.09 -4.84 -8.88
C ASP A 14 -17.72 -5.42 -9.28
N VAL A 15 -17.72 -6.53 -10.01
CA VAL A 15 -16.51 -7.05 -10.71
C VAL A 15 -16.25 -6.27 -12.02
N GLY A 16 -16.51 -4.96 -12.05
CA GLY A 16 -16.41 -4.17 -13.27
C GLY A 16 -16.48 -2.65 -13.14
N ALA A 17 -16.79 -2.09 -11.97
CA ALA A 17 -16.75 -0.64 -11.83
C ALA A 17 -15.33 -0.11 -11.89
N ALA A 18 -15.22 0.91 -12.71
CA ALA A 18 -14.14 1.85 -12.68
C ALA A 18 -13.87 2.35 -11.25
N ALA A 19 -12.70 2.02 -10.68
CA ALA A 19 -12.09 2.77 -9.60
C ALA A 19 -12.30 4.28 -9.83
N LYS A 20 -12.81 4.97 -8.83
CA LYS A 20 -13.18 6.39 -8.90
C LYS A 20 -12.27 7.26 -8.05
N TYR A 21 -11.84 6.72 -6.91
CA TYR A 21 -11.10 7.47 -5.93
C TYR A 21 -9.82 6.77 -5.51
N LEU A 22 -8.79 7.58 -5.27
CA LEU A 22 -7.61 7.21 -4.51
C LEU A 22 -7.74 7.76 -3.10
N TYR A 23 -7.40 6.94 -2.12
CA TYR A 23 -7.22 7.31 -0.72
C TYR A 23 -5.73 7.32 -0.43
N LEU A 24 -5.22 8.40 0.14
CA LEU A 24 -3.80 8.53 0.46
C LEU A 24 -3.61 8.89 1.92
N ILE A 25 -2.63 8.23 2.53
CA ILE A 25 -2.05 8.67 3.79
C ILE A 25 -0.92 9.65 3.51
N LEU A 26 -1.00 10.83 4.12
CA LEU A 26 0.00 11.88 4.04
C LEU A 26 0.67 12.10 5.39
N ASN A 27 1.98 12.36 5.34
CA ASN A 27 2.80 12.76 6.49
C ASN A 27 3.31 14.21 6.32
N PHE A 28 3.37 14.95 7.43
CA PHE A 28 3.77 16.37 7.47
C PHE A 28 2.90 17.29 6.60
N PRO A 29 1.63 17.56 6.97
CA PRO A 29 0.90 17.10 8.16
C PRO A 29 0.31 15.68 8.00
N HIS A 30 -0.04 15.06 9.13
CA HIS A 30 -0.59 13.71 9.21
C HIS A 30 -2.09 13.70 8.88
N ARG A 31 -2.44 13.17 7.69
CA ARG A 31 -3.78 13.23 7.13
C ARG A 31 -4.14 12.00 6.34
N ILE A 32 -5.42 11.71 6.23
CA ILE A 32 -5.97 10.86 5.18
C ILE A 32 -6.77 11.73 4.23
N ILE A 33 -6.44 11.65 2.95
CA ILE A 33 -7.12 12.40 1.89
C ILE A 33 -7.73 11.44 0.87
N ARG A 34 -8.71 11.94 0.14
CA ARG A 34 -9.27 11.31 -1.06
C ARG A 34 -9.04 12.22 -2.26
N MET A 35 -8.84 11.64 -3.43
CA MET A 35 -8.76 12.36 -4.70
C MET A 35 -9.30 11.52 -5.84
N ASP A 36 -9.52 12.13 -7.00
CA ASP A 36 -9.89 11.41 -8.21
C ASP A 36 -8.69 10.61 -8.74
N MET A 37 -8.96 9.58 -9.55
CA MET A 37 -7.92 8.71 -10.14
C MET A 37 -6.90 9.43 -11.04
N ASP A 38 -7.14 10.70 -11.40
CA ASP A 38 -6.22 11.55 -12.17
C ASP A 38 -5.40 12.51 -11.28
N GLY A 39 -5.54 12.41 -9.95
CA GLY A 39 -4.83 13.24 -8.97
C GLY A 39 -5.50 14.58 -8.63
N GLN A 40 -6.64 14.89 -9.26
CA GLN A 40 -7.40 16.11 -9.02
C GLN A 40 -8.41 15.97 -7.87
N ASN A 41 -9.08 17.07 -7.52
CA ASN A 41 -10.20 17.11 -6.56
C ASN A 41 -9.85 16.49 -5.19
N GLN A 42 -8.71 16.91 -4.63
CA GLN A 42 -8.25 16.46 -3.33
C GLN A 42 -9.16 16.96 -2.20
N VAL A 43 -9.58 16.04 -1.32
CA VAL A 43 -10.41 16.30 -0.15
C VAL A 43 -9.75 15.69 1.08
N VAL A 44 -9.59 16.47 2.14
CA VAL A 44 -9.12 15.95 3.43
C VAL A 44 -10.29 15.25 4.11
N LEU A 45 -10.12 13.96 4.44
CA LEU A 45 -11.13 13.17 5.15
C LEU A 45 -10.89 13.15 6.66
N LEU A 46 -9.62 12.98 7.04
CA LEU A 46 -9.17 12.95 8.43
C LEU A 46 -7.93 13.83 8.54
N ASP A 47 -7.93 14.73 9.53
CA ASP A 47 -6.81 15.62 9.85
C ASP A 47 -6.47 15.51 11.35
N GLY A 48 -5.27 15.94 11.73
CA GLY A 48 -4.82 15.92 13.11
C GLY A 48 -4.65 14.51 13.69
N LEU A 49 -4.43 13.51 12.83
CA LEU A 49 -4.03 12.18 13.25
C LEU A 49 -2.62 12.22 13.86
N GLY A 50 -2.27 11.23 14.67
CA GLY A 50 -0.91 11.04 15.19
C GLY A 50 0.09 10.77 14.07
N HIS A 51 0.30 9.50 13.73
CA HIS A 51 1.16 9.04 12.65
C HIS A 51 0.43 7.90 11.92
N PRO A 52 -0.35 8.21 10.87
CA PRO A 52 -1.09 7.19 10.14
C PRO A 52 -0.19 6.37 9.21
N HIS A 53 -0.44 5.06 9.10
CA HIS A 53 0.29 4.11 8.24
C HIS A 53 -0.62 3.01 7.73
N GLY A 54 -0.32 2.51 6.54
CA GLY A 54 -1.08 1.44 5.87
C GLY A 54 -2.54 1.82 5.63
N ILE A 55 -3.05 1.59 4.43
CA ILE A 55 -4.47 1.84 4.17
C ILE A 55 -5.05 0.74 3.32
N ALA A 56 -6.21 0.24 3.74
CA ALA A 56 -7.01 -0.70 2.98
C ALA A 56 -8.44 -0.18 2.85
N VAL A 57 -9.03 -0.44 1.70
CA VAL A 57 -10.42 -0.11 1.37
C VAL A 57 -11.24 -1.40 1.33
N ASP A 58 -12.35 -1.41 2.04
CA ASP A 58 -13.40 -2.42 1.91
C ASP A 58 -14.61 -1.78 1.24
N ASP A 59 -14.70 -1.95 -0.08
CA ASP A 59 -15.80 -1.42 -0.88
C ASP A 59 -17.14 -2.12 -0.57
N LEU A 60 -17.10 -3.39 -0.14
CA LEU A 60 -18.31 -4.16 0.17
C LEU A 60 -19.04 -3.59 1.40
N HIS A 61 -18.28 -3.23 2.43
CA HIS A 61 -18.82 -2.66 3.67
C HIS A 61 -18.65 -1.14 3.77
N LYS A 62 -18.05 -0.50 2.76
CA LYS A 62 -17.77 0.93 2.68
C LYS A 62 -16.92 1.44 3.85
N LYS A 63 -15.82 0.74 4.13
CA LYS A 63 -14.91 1.05 5.24
C LYS A 63 -13.49 1.31 4.77
N LEU A 64 -12.79 2.18 5.51
CA LEU A 64 -11.34 2.35 5.47
C LEU A 64 -10.73 1.72 6.71
N TYR A 65 -9.62 1.00 6.54
CA TYR A 65 -8.81 0.47 7.63
C TYR A 65 -7.40 1.06 7.53
N PHE A 66 -6.85 1.51 8.65
CA PHE A 66 -5.52 2.12 8.70
C PHE A 66 -4.94 2.09 10.11
N GLY A 67 -3.62 2.08 10.21
CA GLY A 67 -2.90 2.19 11.48
C GLY A 67 -2.74 3.63 11.91
N VAL A 68 -2.74 3.90 13.22
CA VAL A 68 -2.36 5.20 13.79
C VAL A 68 -1.45 4.99 15.00
N SER A 69 -0.24 5.50 14.91
CA SER A 69 0.75 5.55 16.00
C SER A 69 0.84 6.96 16.57
N ASP A 70 0.77 7.13 17.88
CA ASP A 70 1.00 8.43 18.53
C ASP A 70 1.64 8.26 19.91
N ASP A 71 1.84 9.35 20.64
CA ASP A 71 2.45 9.32 21.98
C ASP A 71 1.66 8.48 23.01
N LYS A 72 0.43 8.04 22.68
CA LYS A 72 -0.43 7.27 23.59
C LYS A 72 -0.36 5.78 23.33
N SER A 73 -0.57 5.36 22.08
CA SER A 73 -0.59 3.94 21.70
C SER A 73 -0.47 3.75 20.18
N ASP A 74 -0.28 2.50 19.76
CA ASP A 74 -0.40 2.08 18.37
C ASP A 74 -1.72 1.34 18.18
N ARG A 75 -2.49 1.66 17.14
CA ARG A 75 -3.84 1.09 16.96
C ARG A 75 -4.15 0.81 15.49
N LEU A 76 -4.93 -0.25 15.25
CA LEU A 76 -5.68 -0.43 14.00
C LEU A 76 -7.03 0.29 14.11
N MET A 77 -7.24 1.27 13.24
CA MET A 77 -8.42 2.10 13.18
C MET A 77 -9.30 1.76 11.97
N ARG A 78 -10.59 2.07 12.07
CA ARG A 78 -11.56 1.99 10.98
C ARG A 78 -12.38 3.28 10.88
N SER A 79 -12.75 3.66 9.67
CA SER A 79 -13.77 4.69 9.44
C SER A 79 -14.64 4.33 8.23
N ASP A 80 -15.69 5.09 7.98
CA ASP A 80 -16.38 5.06 6.69
C ASP A 80 -15.50 5.61 5.57
N LEU A 81 -15.83 5.31 4.31
CA LEU A 81 -15.16 5.88 3.12
C LEU A 81 -15.17 7.42 3.05
N THR A 82 -15.94 8.11 3.90
CA THR A 82 -15.96 9.58 4.03
C THR A 82 -15.12 10.10 5.20
N GLY A 83 -14.42 9.24 5.94
CA GLY A 83 -13.69 9.60 7.17
C GLY A 83 -14.57 9.77 8.42
N ARG A 84 -15.86 9.47 8.34
CA ARG A 84 -16.79 9.53 9.49
C ARG A 84 -16.79 8.20 10.27
N ASN A 85 -17.42 8.20 11.45
CA ASN A 85 -17.56 7.01 12.29
C ASN A 85 -16.20 6.34 12.55
N LEU A 86 -15.26 7.15 13.03
CA LEU A 86 -13.92 6.71 13.39
C LEU A 86 -13.99 5.81 14.63
N GLU A 87 -13.45 4.61 14.50
CA GLU A 87 -13.48 3.55 15.51
C GLU A 87 -12.09 2.95 15.66
N GLU A 88 -11.73 2.60 16.89
CA GLU A 88 -10.56 1.78 17.20
C GLU A 88 -10.98 0.31 17.21
N LEU A 89 -10.26 -0.54 16.47
CA LEU A 89 -10.59 -1.97 16.34
C LEU A 89 -9.68 -2.85 17.18
N VAL A 90 -8.37 -2.57 17.15
CA VAL A 90 -7.35 -3.35 17.85
C VAL A 90 -6.34 -2.40 18.47
N GLU A 91 -6.13 -2.54 19.77
CA GLU A 91 -5.13 -1.82 20.56
C GLU A 91 -3.75 -2.48 20.41
N ASP A 92 -2.69 -1.71 20.65
CA ASP A 92 -1.29 -2.12 20.66
C ASP A 92 -0.83 -2.80 19.35
N VAL A 93 -1.23 -2.25 18.20
CA VAL A 93 -0.83 -2.72 16.86
C VAL A 93 -0.01 -1.67 16.14
N HIS A 94 1.30 -1.87 16.06
CA HIS A 94 2.19 -1.02 15.26
C HIS A 94 2.16 -1.49 13.81
N LEU A 95 1.28 -0.88 13.02
CA LEU A 95 0.95 -1.35 11.70
C LEU A 95 2.03 -1.02 10.65
N GLY A 96 2.53 -2.03 9.94
CA GLY A 96 3.36 -1.85 8.75
C GLY A 96 2.51 -1.66 7.49
N GLY A 97 1.64 -2.63 7.23
CA GLY A 97 0.71 -2.68 6.11
C GLY A 97 -0.58 -3.40 6.49
N VAL A 98 -1.64 -3.20 5.71
CA VAL A 98 -2.96 -3.77 5.96
C VAL A 98 -3.64 -4.13 4.65
N ALA A 99 -4.33 -5.27 4.63
CA ALA A 99 -5.23 -5.68 3.54
C ALA A 99 -6.52 -6.27 4.12
N VAL A 100 -7.58 -6.30 3.31
CA VAL A 100 -8.90 -6.76 3.74
C VAL A 100 -9.44 -7.83 2.79
N ASP A 101 -9.83 -8.96 3.35
CA ASP A 101 -10.68 -9.94 2.69
C ASP A 101 -12.11 -9.68 3.14
N ALA A 102 -12.78 -8.77 2.43
CA ALA A 102 -14.13 -8.35 2.76
C ALA A 102 -15.14 -9.51 2.64
N VAL A 103 -14.94 -10.43 1.69
CA VAL A 103 -15.87 -11.53 1.43
C VAL A 103 -15.82 -12.56 2.56
N ASN A 104 -14.63 -12.91 3.02
CA ASN A 104 -14.46 -13.84 4.14
C ASN A 104 -14.40 -13.12 5.50
N GLN A 105 -14.61 -11.80 5.53
CA GLN A 105 -14.68 -10.97 6.72
C GLN A 105 -13.42 -10.97 7.60
N HIS A 106 -12.25 -10.86 6.98
CA HIS A 106 -10.98 -10.78 7.70
C HIS A 106 -10.18 -9.53 7.34
N ILE A 107 -9.49 -8.98 8.33
CA ILE A 107 -8.44 -7.98 8.15
C ILE A 107 -7.11 -8.68 8.37
N TYR A 108 -6.12 -8.40 7.52
CA TYR A 108 -4.75 -8.91 7.62
C TYR A 108 -3.80 -7.73 7.78
N TRP A 109 -2.85 -7.82 8.70
CA TRP A 109 -1.83 -6.78 8.88
C TRP A 109 -0.46 -7.37 9.18
N THR A 110 0.57 -6.59 8.86
CA THR A 110 1.91 -6.75 9.41
C THR A 110 2.04 -5.90 10.66
N GLU A 111 2.60 -6.49 11.71
CA GLU A 111 2.84 -5.84 13.00
C GLU A 111 4.36 -5.71 13.20
N LEU A 112 4.81 -4.47 13.31
CA LEU A 112 6.22 -4.06 13.28
C LEU A 112 6.95 -4.36 14.60
N SER A 113 6.29 -4.19 15.75
CA SER A 113 6.97 -4.21 17.04
C SER A 113 7.41 -5.61 17.45
N GLU A 114 6.60 -6.62 17.14
CA GLU A 114 6.83 -8.02 17.46
C GLU A 114 7.16 -8.86 16.22
N GLY A 115 7.18 -8.26 15.03
CA GLY A 115 7.62 -8.89 13.79
C GLY A 115 6.68 -10.03 13.36
N ARG A 116 5.42 -9.70 13.06
CA ARG A 116 4.37 -10.69 12.79
C ARG A 116 3.52 -10.35 11.57
N VAL A 117 2.90 -11.37 11.00
CA VAL A 117 1.66 -11.22 10.23
C VAL A 117 0.52 -11.75 11.09
N GLN A 118 -0.54 -10.97 11.20
CA GLN A 118 -1.72 -11.32 11.98
C GLN A 118 -3.00 -11.08 11.17
N ARG A 119 -4.09 -11.65 11.66
CA ARG A 119 -5.43 -11.36 11.15
C ARG A 119 -6.46 -11.26 12.27
N SER A 120 -7.61 -10.68 11.97
CA SER A 120 -8.78 -10.64 12.84
C SER A 120 -10.05 -10.62 11.99
N LYS A 121 -11.22 -10.69 12.65
CA LYS A 121 -12.51 -10.34 12.01
C LYS A 121 -12.57 -8.85 11.67
N LEU A 122 -13.50 -8.46 10.79
CA LEU A 122 -13.72 -7.06 10.42
C LEU A 122 -14.07 -6.13 11.60
N ASP A 123 -14.50 -6.68 12.73
CA ASP A 123 -14.78 -5.94 13.97
C ASP A 123 -13.58 -5.86 14.93
N GLY A 124 -12.41 -6.37 14.54
CA GLY A 124 -11.20 -6.40 15.36
C GLY A 124 -11.09 -7.60 16.30
N SER A 125 -12.15 -8.41 16.45
CA SER A 125 -12.13 -9.58 17.34
C SER A 125 -11.37 -10.77 16.76
N GLU A 126 -11.01 -11.71 17.63
CA GLU A 126 -10.34 -12.97 17.25
C GLU A 126 -9.00 -12.75 16.52
N VAL A 127 -8.15 -11.89 17.09
CA VAL A 127 -6.78 -11.69 16.61
C VAL A 127 -6.01 -13.02 16.65
N GLU A 128 -5.48 -13.41 15.51
CA GLU A 128 -4.68 -14.62 15.31
C GLU A 128 -3.33 -14.26 14.69
N THR A 129 -2.24 -14.76 15.26
CA THR A 129 -0.89 -14.67 14.68
C THR A 129 -0.68 -15.79 13.67
N LEU A 130 -0.35 -15.41 12.43
CA LEU A 130 -0.15 -16.33 11.30
C LEU A 130 1.33 -16.62 11.06
N VAL A 131 2.16 -15.59 11.16
CA VAL A 131 3.61 -15.66 10.91
C VAL A 131 4.33 -14.88 12.01
N THR A 132 5.48 -15.38 12.45
CA THR A 132 6.37 -14.77 13.45
C THR A 132 7.78 -14.59 12.91
N ASP A 133 8.65 -13.99 13.73
CA ASP A 133 10.09 -13.88 13.48
C ASP A 133 10.46 -13.03 12.25
N LEU A 134 9.58 -12.08 11.89
CA LEU A 134 9.87 -11.05 10.90
C LEU A 134 10.71 -9.95 11.54
N GLN A 135 11.51 -9.25 10.75
CA GLN A 135 12.40 -8.22 11.30
C GLN A 135 11.80 -6.82 11.19
N ASP A 136 11.24 -6.46 10.03
CA ASP A 136 10.65 -5.15 9.79
C ASP A 136 9.55 -5.26 8.71
N PRO A 137 8.42 -5.92 9.03
CA PRO A 137 7.41 -6.26 8.04
C PRO A 137 6.63 -5.04 7.55
N GLY A 138 6.59 -4.84 6.23
CA GLY A 138 6.00 -3.69 5.55
C GLY A 138 4.65 -4.01 4.90
N GLY A 139 4.41 -3.49 3.69
CA GLY A 139 3.18 -3.72 2.95
C GLY A 139 2.85 -5.19 2.69
N LEU A 140 1.56 -5.49 2.51
CA LEU A 140 1.05 -6.84 2.24
C LEU A 140 -0.18 -6.80 1.33
N ASP A 141 -0.42 -7.91 0.61
CA ASP A 141 -1.57 -8.08 -0.26
C ASP A 141 -2.01 -9.55 -0.32
N LEU A 142 -3.25 -9.78 -0.74
CA LEU A 142 -3.96 -11.05 -0.63
C LEU A 142 -4.40 -11.57 -2.01
N ASP A 143 -4.03 -12.81 -2.34
CA ASP A 143 -4.73 -13.58 -3.36
C ASP A 143 -5.81 -14.42 -2.67
N VAL A 144 -6.97 -13.81 -2.40
CA VAL A 144 -8.08 -14.47 -1.70
C VAL A 144 -8.55 -15.72 -2.45
N ALA A 145 -8.58 -15.68 -3.78
CA ALA A 145 -9.03 -16.79 -4.60
C ALA A 145 -8.07 -17.98 -4.56
N ALA A 146 -6.75 -17.72 -4.55
CA ALA A 146 -5.73 -18.75 -4.40
C ALA A 146 -5.43 -19.12 -2.93
N GLY A 147 -6.00 -18.37 -1.97
CA GLY A 147 -5.76 -18.58 -0.55
C GLY A 147 -4.33 -18.26 -0.12
N ARG A 148 -3.72 -17.21 -0.70
CA ARG A 148 -2.33 -16.81 -0.40
C ARG A 148 -2.23 -15.38 0.08
N LEU A 149 -1.19 -15.12 0.88
CA LEU A 149 -0.74 -13.78 1.23
C LEU A 149 0.70 -13.54 0.78
N TYR A 150 1.01 -12.27 0.55
CA TYR A 150 2.32 -11.78 0.16
C TYR A 150 2.65 -10.56 1.01
N TRP A 151 3.91 -10.42 1.46
CA TRP A 151 4.33 -9.25 2.23
C TRP A 151 5.79 -8.89 1.99
N CYS A 152 6.12 -7.66 2.30
CA CYS A 152 7.47 -7.15 2.40
C CYS A 152 8.02 -7.38 3.81
N ASP A 153 9.26 -7.82 3.95
CA ASP A 153 10.05 -7.76 5.19
C ASP A 153 11.30 -6.92 4.88
N GLN A 154 11.45 -5.77 5.52
CA GLN A 154 12.49 -4.80 5.18
C GLN A 154 13.88 -5.20 5.72
N ASP A 155 13.93 -6.10 6.72
CA ASP A 155 15.18 -6.50 7.42
C ASP A 155 15.92 -5.30 8.03
N GLY A 156 15.16 -4.29 8.48
CA GLY A 156 15.65 -3.06 9.08
C GLY A 156 16.15 -2.01 8.08
N TRP A 157 16.52 -0.84 8.59
CA TRP A 157 16.82 0.37 7.80
C TRP A 157 18.33 0.64 7.69
N ASP A 158 19.14 -0.37 7.38
CA ASP A 158 20.60 -0.22 7.33
C ASP A 158 21.22 -0.57 5.97
N ALA A 159 22.51 -0.24 5.84
CA ALA A 159 23.28 -0.42 4.61
C ALA A 159 23.52 -1.91 4.26
N ASP A 160 23.23 -2.83 5.18
CA ASP A 160 23.42 -4.27 5.03
C ASP A 160 22.11 -5.07 5.05
N SER A 161 20.95 -4.42 5.23
CA SER A 161 19.62 -5.08 5.26
C SER A 161 19.36 -5.96 4.05
N LYS A 162 18.83 -7.14 4.31
CA LYS A 162 18.49 -8.17 3.33
C LYS A 162 16.98 -8.34 3.32
N GLY A 163 16.30 -7.29 2.87
CA GLY A 163 14.85 -7.30 2.76
C GLY A 163 14.37 -8.44 1.84
N ARG A 164 13.12 -8.84 2.00
CA ARG A 164 12.54 -9.97 1.27
C ARG A 164 11.10 -9.69 0.88
N ILE A 165 10.71 -10.25 -0.25
CA ILE A 165 9.30 -10.48 -0.57
C ILE A 165 8.99 -11.91 -0.17
N GLN A 166 7.98 -12.10 0.67
CA GLN A 166 7.64 -13.39 1.25
C GLN A 166 6.18 -13.77 0.98
N THR A 167 5.87 -15.05 1.07
CA THR A 167 4.53 -15.59 0.83
C THR A 167 4.22 -16.76 1.75
N SER A 168 2.93 -16.96 2.01
CA SER A 168 2.37 -18.13 2.69
C SER A 168 0.91 -18.33 2.27
N LEU A 169 0.29 -19.40 2.74
CA LEU A 169 -1.16 -19.58 2.68
C LEU A 169 -1.84 -18.63 3.69
N LEU A 170 -3.12 -18.27 3.47
CA LEU A 170 -3.90 -17.38 4.35
C LEU A 170 -4.01 -17.83 5.82
N ASN A 171 -3.62 -19.08 6.13
CA ASN A 171 -3.53 -19.62 7.48
C ASN A 171 -2.10 -19.59 8.07
N GLY A 172 -1.16 -18.90 7.43
CA GLY A 172 0.24 -18.78 7.83
C GLY A 172 1.15 -19.94 7.41
N SER A 173 0.61 -21.08 6.98
CA SER A 173 1.42 -22.25 6.59
C SER A 173 2.07 -22.08 5.21
N GLY A 174 3.13 -22.85 4.93
CA GLY A 174 3.80 -22.80 3.64
C GLY A 174 4.63 -21.52 3.42
N LEU A 175 5.19 -20.96 4.49
CA LEU A 175 6.09 -19.82 4.45
C LEU A 175 7.25 -20.06 3.47
N SER A 176 7.45 -19.12 2.55
CA SER A 176 8.55 -19.12 1.58
C SER A 176 9.03 -17.70 1.31
N VAL A 177 10.33 -17.58 1.03
CA VAL A 177 10.89 -16.37 0.41
C VAL A 177 10.64 -16.47 -1.10
N LEU A 178 10.03 -15.42 -1.66
CA LEU A 178 9.75 -15.31 -3.09
C LEU A 178 10.89 -14.60 -3.82
N HIS A 179 11.44 -13.56 -3.19
CA HIS A 179 12.53 -12.76 -3.74
C HIS A 179 13.37 -12.13 -2.63
N GLU A 180 14.69 -12.08 -2.82
CA GLU A 180 15.61 -11.28 -2.00
C GLU A 180 15.59 -9.85 -2.54
N ALA A 181 15.16 -8.90 -1.72
CA ALA A 181 15.06 -7.48 -2.03
C ALA A 181 16.10 -6.69 -1.21
N ARG A 182 16.12 -5.36 -1.34
CA ARG A 182 17.00 -4.52 -0.53
C ARG A 182 16.28 -3.86 0.62
N PHE A 183 15.22 -3.11 0.32
CA PHE A 183 14.37 -2.46 1.30
C PHE A 183 12.95 -2.29 0.71
N PRO A 184 12.22 -3.42 0.58
CA PRO A 184 10.90 -3.43 -0.04
C PRO A 184 9.87 -2.72 0.87
N MET A 185 9.16 -1.74 0.34
CA MET A 185 8.23 -0.91 1.13
C MET A 185 6.81 -1.47 1.10
N ASP A 186 6.30 -1.69 -0.10
CA ASP A 186 4.92 -2.08 -0.34
C ASP A 186 4.80 -2.95 -1.59
N LEU A 187 3.70 -3.67 -1.73
CA LEU A 187 3.47 -4.57 -2.86
C LEU A 187 2.01 -4.57 -3.31
N ALA A 188 1.80 -4.93 -4.58
CA ALA A 188 0.47 -5.02 -5.17
C ALA A 188 0.37 -6.20 -6.12
N LEU A 189 -0.75 -6.92 -6.01
CA LEU A 189 -1.03 -8.15 -6.74
C LEU A 189 -1.82 -7.88 -8.03
N ASP A 190 -1.34 -8.43 -9.15
CA ASP A 190 -2.12 -8.63 -10.36
C ASP A 190 -2.48 -10.11 -10.46
N ALA A 191 -3.51 -10.51 -9.70
CA ALA A 191 -3.94 -11.91 -9.63
C ALA A 191 -4.38 -12.44 -11.00
N ALA A 192 -5.00 -11.58 -11.83
CA ALA A 192 -5.48 -11.96 -13.15
C ALA A 192 -4.35 -12.36 -14.10
N ASN A 193 -3.22 -11.65 -14.05
CA ASN A 193 -2.05 -11.94 -14.87
C ASN A 193 -0.94 -12.73 -14.13
N GLN A 194 -1.21 -13.16 -12.90
CA GLN A 194 -0.27 -13.91 -12.05
C GLN A 194 1.06 -13.18 -11.85
N LYS A 195 0.99 -11.86 -11.61
CA LYS A 195 2.16 -11.01 -11.35
C LYS A 195 2.07 -10.34 -9.98
N LEU A 196 3.23 -10.15 -9.36
CA LEU A 196 3.39 -9.38 -8.13
C LEU A 196 4.33 -8.21 -8.40
N TYR A 197 3.96 -7.01 -7.96
CA TYR A 197 4.75 -5.79 -8.09
C TYR A 197 5.15 -5.31 -6.71
N TRP A 198 6.34 -4.73 -6.56
CA TRP A 198 6.76 -4.10 -5.32
C TRP A 198 7.64 -2.88 -5.55
N THR A 199 7.64 -2.01 -4.56
CA THR A 199 8.52 -0.85 -4.46
C THR A 199 9.71 -1.19 -3.57
N ASP A 200 10.90 -0.82 -3.99
CA ASP A 200 12.13 -0.99 -3.19
C ASP A 200 12.85 0.35 -3.06
N ALA A 201 12.85 0.91 -1.84
CA ALA A 201 13.51 2.19 -1.57
C ALA A 201 15.03 2.05 -1.40
N GLY A 202 15.53 0.83 -1.23
CA GLY A 202 16.95 0.51 -1.17
C GLY A 202 17.60 0.52 -2.55
N THR A 203 16.94 -0.06 -3.56
CA THR A 203 17.40 -0.02 -4.96
C THR A 203 16.83 1.14 -5.78
N PHE A 204 15.81 1.84 -5.26
CA PHE A 204 15.04 2.86 -5.98
C PHE A 204 14.34 2.32 -7.22
N GLU A 205 13.71 1.15 -7.07
CA GLU A 205 13.09 0.42 -8.16
C GLU A 205 11.62 0.12 -7.87
N LEU A 206 10.87 0.03 -8.96
CA LEU A 206 9.59 -0.65 -9.04
C LEU A 206 9.85 -1.94 -9.80
N THR A 207 9.62 -3.08 -9.17
CA THR A 207 10.00 -4.38 -9.71
C THR A 207 8.79 -5.30 -9.74
N ARG A 208 8.78 -6.26 -10.67
CA ARG A 208 7.73 -7.26 -10.83
C ARG A 208 8.32 -8.66 -10.93
N CYS A 209 7.57 -9.67 -10.48
CA CYS A 209 7.82 -11.07 -10.80
C CYS A 209 6.51 -11.84 -11.03
N ASN A 210 6.61 -13.12 -11.42
CA ASN A 210 5.51 -14.08 -11.34
C ASN A 210 5.19 -14.42 -9.87
N LEU A 211 3.98 -14.90 -9.58
CA LEU A 211 3.58 -15.32 -8.22
C LEU A 211 4.37 -16.52 -7.65
N ASP A 212 5.20 -17.18 -8.48
CA ASP A 212 6.14 -18.23 -8.10
C ASP A 212 7.59 -17.72 -7.93
N GLY A 213 7.82 -16.41 -8.11
CA GLY A 213 9.11 -15.74 -7.95
C GLY A 213 9.97 -15.71 -9.21
N THR A 214 9.51 -16.31 -10.31
CA THR A 214 10.22 -16.30 -11.60
C THR A 214 10.01 -14.99 -12.37
N GLU A 215 10.75 -14.79 -13.46
CA GLU A 215 10.61 -13.63 -14.37
C GLU A 215 10.67 -12.26 -13.66
N VAL A 216 11.67 -12.10 -12.79
CA VAL A 216 11.93 -10.82 -12.12
C VAL A 216 12.36 -9.77 -13.13
N GLU A 217 11.68 -8.63 -13.13
CA GLU A 217 11.89 -7.52 -14.07
C GLU A 217 11.75 -6.17 -13.35
N VAL A 218 12.69 -5.27 -13.60
CA VAL A 218 12.61 -3.87 -13.14
C VAL A 218 11.73 -3.09 -14.12
N ILE A 219 10.59 -2.61 -13.62
CA ILE A 219 9.56 -1.90 -14.39
C ILE A 219 9.86 -0.41 -14.47
N GLN A 220 10.34 0.18 -13.38
CA GLN A 220 10.82 1.55 -13.32
C GLN A 220 12.01 1.62 -12.36
N ASN A 221 12.92 2.56 -12.60
CA ASN A 221 14.05 2.82 -11.71
C ASN A 221 14.42 4.30 -11.69
N LYS A 222 15.45 4.63 -10.93
CA LYS A 222 16.13 5.91 -11.00
C LYS A 222 16.74 6.08 -12.40
N SER A 223 16.02 6.75 -13.31
CA SER A 223 16.46 6.94 -14.70
C SER A 223 17.94 7.35 -14.81
N GLU A 224 18.63 6.90 -15.86
CA GLU A 224 20.04 7.22 -16.13
C GLU A 224 20.32 8.74 -16.17
N ALA A 225 19.30 9.58 -16.34
CA ALA A 225 19.39 11.04 -16.29
C ALA A 225 19.93 11.55 -14.93
N VAL A 226 19.84 10.78 -13.86
CA VAL A 226 20.40 11.17 -12.55
C VAL A 226 21.94 11.11 -12.52
N ASN A 227 22.56 10.24 -13.32
CA ASN A 227 24.03 10.17 -13.41
C ASN A 227 24.65 11.39 -14.12
N GLN A 228 23.84 12.14 -14.89
CA GLN A 228 24.28 13.38 -15.55
C GLN A 228 23.74 14.67 -14.88
N SER A 229 22.60 14.61 -14.18
CA SER A 229 21.97 15.79 -13.56
C SER A 229 22.62 16.23 -12.24
N ALA A 230 23.33 15.33 -11.54
CA ALA A 230 24.12 15.65 -10.34
C ALA A 230 25.21 16.71 -10.58
N LYS A 231 25.54 17.03 -11.84
CA LYS A 231 26.52 18.05 -12.21
C LYS A 231 25.93 19.45 -12.47
N LYS A 232 24.61 19.65 -12.54
CA LYS A 232 24.02 20.93 -12.99
C LYS A 232 22.70 21.36 -12.32
N GLY A 233 22.45 20.98 -11.07
CA GLY A 233 21.42 21.63 -10.23
C GLY A 233 20.02 21.78 -10.85
N ARG A 234 19.58 20.79 -11.65
CA ARG A 234 18.23 20.74 -12.26
C ARG A 234 17.50 19.47 -11.83
N HIS A 235 16.17 19.61 -11.73
CA HIS A 235 15.19 18.65 -11.21
C HIS A 235 15.53 17.18 -11.46
N ILE A 236 15.56 16.41 -10.37
CA ILE A 236 15.69 14.96 -10.39
C ILE A 236 14.34 14.36 -10.81
N THR A 237 14.32 13.58 -11.88
CA THR A 237 13.11 12.98 -12.48
C THR A 237 13.03 11.47 -12.29
N GLY A 238 13.96 10.84 -11.57
CA GLY A 238 13.94 9.40 -11.28
C GLY A 238 13.10 9.04 -10.05
N LEU A 239 12.80 7.74 -9.88
CA LEU A 239 12.29 7.17 -8.63
C LEU A 239 13.21 7.55 -7.48
N LEU A 240 12.70 8.35 -6.55
CA LEU A 240 13.37 8.73 -5.32
C LEU A 240 12.45 8.32 -4.17
N ASP A 241 12.89 7.30 -3.42
CA ASP A 241 12.14 6.64 -2.34
C ASP A 241 10.72 6.24 -2.73
N PRO A 242 10.55 5.25 -3.63
CA PRO A 242 9.25 4.62 -3.83
C PRO A 242 8.73 4.03 -2.53
N HIS A 243 7.43 4.20 -2.27
CA HIS A 243 6.81 3.75 -1.04
C HIS A 243 5.54 2.98 -1.34
N GLY A 244 4.35 3.57 -1.20
CA GLY A 244 3.11 2.85 -1.48
C GLY A 244 2.97 2.48 -2.97
N ILE A 245 2.30 1.36 -3.24
CA ILE A 245 1.94 0.92 -4.59
C ILE A 245 0.53 0.33 -4.61
N LEU A 246 -0.21 0.56 -5.69
CA LEU A 246 -1.43 -0.18 -5.99
C LEU A 246 -1.61 -0.38 -7.50
N LEU A 247 -2.50 -1.31 -7.87
CA LEU A 247 -2.92 -1.55 -9.25
C LEU A 247 -4.41 -1.26 -9.41
N ASP A 248 -4.80 -0.65 -10.52
CA ASP A 248 -6.22 -0.58 -10.89
C ASP A 248 -6.64 -1.76 -11.79
N HIS A 249 -7.95 -2.01 -11.86
CA HIS A 249 -8.57 -3.02 -12.73
C HIS A 249 -8.35 -2.78 -14.25
N ARG A 250 -7.72 -1.65 -14.66
CA ARG A 250 -7.42 -1.31 -16.05
C ARG A 250 -5.95 -1.57 -16.41
N GLY A 251 -5.16 -2.09 -15.47
CA GLY A 251 -3.74 -2.36 -15.69
C GLY A 251 -2.88 -1.10 -15.62
N LYS A 252 -3.19 -0.20 -14.69
CA LYS A 252 -2.30 0.92 -14.35
C LYS A 252 -1.70 0.70 -12.96
N ILE A 253 -0.41 1.00 -12.83
CA ILE A 253 0.30 1.06 -11.56
C ILE A 253 0.22 2.49 -11.05
N TYR A 254 -0.16 2.65 -9.78
CA TYR A 254 -0.04 3.90 -9.05
C TYR A 254 0.98 3.70 -7.94
N PHE A 255 1.88 4.66 -7.75
CA PHE A 255 2.87 4.57 -6.69
C PHE A 255 3.25 5.95 -6.15
N THR A 256 3.66 5.98 -4.88
CA THR A 256 4.05 7.20 -4.20
C THR A 256 5.55 7.31 -4.06
N LEU A 257 6.05 8.55 -4.10
CA LEU A 257 7.45 8.89 -3.87
C LEU A 257 7.54 9.80 -2.65
N LEU A 258 8.45 9.52 -1.72
CA LEU A 258 8.68 10.38 -0.54
C LEU A 258 9.73 11.48 -0.77
N GLY A 259 10.56 11.35 -1.81
CA GLY A 259 11.73 12.20 -2.02
C GLY A 259 13.01 11.49 -1.61
N THR A 260 13.84 12.09 -0.75
CA THR A 260 15.14 11.52 -0.33
C THR A 260 15.21 11.09 1.15
N ALA A 261 14.08 10.75 1.77
CA ALA A 261 13.99 10.16 3.10
C ALA A 261 14.93 8.96 3.34
N TYR A 262 14.82 7.85 2.60
CA TYR A 262 15.64 6.66 2.81
C TYR A 262 17.12 6.98 2.58
N SER A 263 17.42 7.64 1.46
CA SER A 263 18.78 8.10 1.14
C SER A 263 19.40 8.92 2.27
N THR A 264 18.69 9.89 2.84
CA THR A 264 19.22 10.70 3.95
C THR A 264 19.49 9.90 5.22
N LYS A 265 18.65 8.90 5.53
CA LYS A 265 18.84 8.08 6.72
C LYS A 265 20.10 7.21 6.65
N ILE A 266 20.43 6.71 5.46
CA ILE A 266 21.68 5.95 5.22
C ILE A 266 22.89 6.84 4.90
N GLY A 267 22.83 8.14 5.22
CA GLY A 267 23.95 9.09 5.06
C GLY A 267 24.11 9.69 3.66
N GLY A 268 23.11 9.55 2.80
CA GLY A 268 23.04 10.18 1.48
C GLY A 268 22.72 11.68 1.50
N PRO A 269 22.90 12.39 0.37
CA PRO A 269 22.65 13.82 0.28
C PRO A 269 21.18 14.16 0.50
N SER A 270 20.90 15.20 1.30
CA SER A 270 19.54 15.72 1.51
C SER A 270 19.10 16.58 0.33
N ILE A 271 18.14 16.09 -0.45
CA ILE A 271 17.62 16.81 -1.63
C ILE A 271 16.08 16.75 -1.62
N SER A 272 15.46 17.69 -0.88
CA SER A 272 14.02 18.00 -0.84
C SER A 272 13.03 16.83 -0.63
N ARG A 273 12.16 16.99 0.37
CA ARG A 273 10.85 16.32 0.38
C ARG A 273 10.07 16.88 -0.80
N ASN A 274 9.98 16.11 -1.88
CA ASN A 274 9.18 16.44 -3.05
C ASN A 274 8.25 15.26 -3.29
N GLY A 275 7.27 15.11 -2.40
CA GLY A 275 6.34 13.99 -2.42
C GLY A 275 5.55 13.97 -3.72
N LYS A 276 5.38 12.81 -4.32
CA LYS A 276 4.64 12.66 -5.59
C LYS A 276 3.73 11.44 -5.57
N LEU A 277 2.67 11.54 -6.36
CA LEU A 277 1.89 10.41 -6.84
C LEU A 277 2.14 10.28 -8.35
N GLN A 278 2.55 9.11 -8.79
CA GLN A 278 2.79 8.80 -10.19
C GLN A 278 1.98 7.61 -10.66
N ARG A 279 1.80 7.53 -11.97
CA ARG A 279 1.10 6.43 -12.64
C ARG A 279 1.87 5.98 -13.88
N CYS A 280 1.86 4.69 -14.18
CA CYS A 280 2.33 4.13 -15.44
C CYS A 280 1.51 2.88 -15.85
N ASN A 281 1.77 2.35 -17.03
CA ASN A 281 1.30 1.03 -17.46
C ASN A 281 1.97 -0.10 -16.64
N LEU A 282 1.40 -1.30 -16.69
CA LEU A 282 1.98 -2.50 -16.07
C LEU A 282 3.41 -2.85 -16.54
N ASP A 283 3.83 -2.34 -17.71
CA ASP A 283 5.20 -2.48 -18.25
C ASP A 283 6.09 -1.26 -17.97
N GLY A 284 5.57 -0.28 -17.21
CA GLY A 284 6.28 0.96 -16.88
C GLY A 284 6.18 2.06 -17.94
N SER A 285 5.62 1.78 -19.12
CA SER A 285 5.41 2.81 -20.14
C SER A 285 4.37 3.85 -19.70
N GLU A 286 4.32 4.99 -20.39
CA GLU A 286 3.38 6.09 -20.09
C GLU A 286 3.48 6.62 -18.65
N LEU A 287 4.69 6.70 -18.10
CA LEU A 287 4.91 7.30 -16.78
C LEU A 287 4.49 8.77 -16.76
N GLU A 288 3.64 9.12 -15.80
CA GLU A 288 3.19 10.48 -15.56
C GLU A 288 3.12 10.81 -14.06
N THR A 289 3.26 12.08 -13.72
CA THR A 289 3.02 12.59 -12.36
C THR A 289 1.61 13.13 -12.27
N LEU A 290 0.79 12.55 -11.38
CA LEU A 290 -0.60 12.94 -11.18
C LEU A 290 -0.73 14.07 -10.16
N ALA A 291 0.08 14.04 -9.10
CA ALA A 291 0.08 15.06 -8.05
C ALA A 291 1.47 15.26 -7.45
N GLU A 292 1.76 16.50 -7.05
CA GLU A 292 2.93 16.87 -6.25
C GLU A 292 2.46 17.39 -4.89
N PHE A 293 3.10 16.92 -3.82
CA PHE A 293 2.76 17.24 -2.43
C PHE A 293 3.80 18.14 -1.77
N GLY A 294 4.84 18.56 -2.51
CA GLY A 294 5.93 19.36 -1.98
C GLY A 294 6.56 18.67 -0.77
N SER A 295 6.62 19.38 0.37
CA SER A 295 7.23 18.86 1.59
C SER A 295 6.43 17.78 2.32
N THR A 296 5.18 17.55 1.91
CA THR A 296 4.30 16.51 2.46
C THR A 296 4.59 15.17 1.79
N GLN A 297 4.53 14.09 2.56
CA GLN A 297 4.96 12.76 2.17
C GLN A 297 3.76 11.82 1.98
N PRO A 298 3.45 11.40 0.74
CA PRO A 298 2.43 10.39 0.49
C PRO A 298 2.99 8.98 0.76
N VAL A 299 2.60 8.36 1.88
CA VAL A 299 3.23 7.10 2.33
C VAL A 299 2.51 5.84 1.89
N SER A 300 1.18 5.83 1.85
CA SER A 300 0.40 4.66 1.48
C SER A 300 -0.85 5.10 0.74
N LEU A 301 -1.38 4.21 -0.11
CA LEU A 301 -2.52 4.49 -0.95
C LEU A 301 -3.41 3.26 -1.11
N ALA A 302 -4.71 3.49 -1.24
CA ALA A 302 -5.71 2.50 -1.61
C ALA A 302 -6.66 3.09 -2.65
N LEU A 303 -7.42 2.24 -3.35
CA LEU A 303 -8.44 2.68 -4.31
C LEU A 303 -9.83 2.23 -3.88
N SER A 304 -10.84 2.95 -4.35
CA SER A 304 -12.25 2.55 -4.22
C SER A 304 -12.95 2.74 -5.56
N ALA A 305 -13.82 1.79 -5.91
CA ALA A 305 -14.76 1.91 -7.03
C ALA A 305 -16.14 2.46 -6.60
N VAL A 306 -16.38 2.59 -5.30
CA VAL A 306 -17.68 2.96 -4.75
C VAL A 306 -17.80 4.46 -4.51
N ASP A 307 -18.94 5.04 -4.93
CA ASP A 307 -19.27 6.42 -4.55
C ASP A 307 -19.53 6.51 -3.05
N ALA A 308 -18.71 7.31 -2.38
CA ALA A 308 -18.98 7.81 -1.04
C ALA A 308 -19.29 9.30 -1.16
N GLU A 309 -20.58 9.66 -1.24
CA GLU A 309 -20.99 11.05 -1.25
C GLU A 309 -20.56 11.70 0.07
N ILE A 310 -19.60 12.63 -0.01
CA ILE A 310 -19.31 13.54 1.08
C ILE A 310 -20.40 14.60 1.00
N GLY A 311 -21.48 14.43 1.77
CA GLY A 311 -22.57 15.39 1.79
C GLY A 311 -22.04 16.81 2.01
N MET A 312 -22.55 17.78 1.24
CA MET A 312 -22.19 19.20 1.32
C MET A 312 -22.60 19.90 2.62
N ASP A 313 -22.90 19.14 3.67
CA ASP A 313 -23.31 19.68 4.95
C ASP A 313 -22.06 19.79 5.81
N GLY A 314 -21.43 20.96 5.68
CA GLY A 314 -20.28 21.37 6.46
C GLY A 314 -20.67 21.55 7.92
N GLU A 315 -20.57 20.49 8.70
CA GLU A 315 -20.29 20.53 10.13
C GLU A 315 -19.32 19.38 10.43
N LEU A 316 -18.06 19.76 10.64
CA LEU A 316 -17.00 18.97 11.29
C LEU A 316 -17.10 19.17 12.80
#